data_AF-A0A4P5SXZ0-F1
#
_entry.id   AF-A0A4P5SXZ0-F1
#
_cell.length_a   1.000
_cell.length_b   1.000
_cell.length_c   1.000
_cell.angle_alpha   90.00
_cell.angle_beta   90.00
_cell.angle_gamma   90.00
#
_symmetry.space_group_name_H-M   'P 1'
#
loop_
_entity.id
_entity.type
_entity.pdbx_description
1 polymer ?
#
loop_
_entity_poly.entity_id
_entity_poly.type
_entity_poly.pdbx_seq_one_letter_code
_entity_poly.pdbx_strand_id
1 'polypeptide(L)'
;MPITGQMFWIAAPIFLLFVSLEIFCFHRNRLTSYSWRESLTTIGIGLGHKVSGLFCFSFIALAMSWIWDHRLFDIPLNHIGWIALLFIAVEFNYYWYHRFSHTIRWMWASHCVHHSPIEFNILASFRLSWTSTISGDFLLFLPLVWLGFQPAAIGSMLAFNLLYQSWVHTELIPKLGPLDQILNTPSNHRVHHASNEIYLDKNYGGVLMIFDKLFGTYATEEENSPCCYGLVTPVESVNPIWIAFHEWIAMTTDLTRSRNLLEAVNYLFGHPGWRPENKGEEISAQAKDTYAVTG
;
A
#
# COMPACT_ATOMS: atom_id res chain seq x y z
N MET A 1 11.71 10.05 25.83
CA MET A 1 11.55 9.09 24.71
C MET A 1 11.30 9.88 23.45
N PRO A 2 11.87 9.50 22.29
CA PRO A 2 11.51 10.15 21.03
C PRO A 2 10.00 10.02 20.80
N ILE A 3 9.39 11.06 20.21
CA ILE A 3 7.93 11.20 19.99
C ILE A 3 7.35 9.95 19.31
N THR A 4 8.12 9.30 18.43
CA THR A 4 7.77 8.06 17.75
C THR A 4 7.52 6.88 18.70
N GLY A 5 8.28 6.75 19.78
CA GLY A 5 8.10 5.69 20.78
C GLY A 5 6.83 5.88 21.61
N GLN A 6 6.45 7.12 21.89
CA GLN A 6 5.19 7.43 22.61
C GLN A 6 3.97 7.19 21.72
N MET A 7 4.08 7.49 20.42
CA MET A 7 2.99 7.29 19.47
C MET A 7 2.58 5.82 19.36
N PHE A 8 3.53 4.88 19.39
CA PHE A 8 3.22 3.45 19.37
C PHE A 8 2.33 3.03 20.56
N TRP A 9 2.67 3.47 21.77
CA TRP A 9 1.91 3.12 22.98
C TRP A 9 0.51 3.72 23.02
N ILE A 10 0.25 4.78 22.27
CA ILE A 10 -1.08 5.38 22.12
C ILE A 10 -1.85 4.71 20.98
N ALA A 11 -1.20 4.55 19.83
CA ALA A 11 -1.83 4.02 18.61
C ALA A 11 -2.18 2.53 18.73
N ALA A 12 -1.31 1.71 19.33
CA ALA A 12 -1.54 0.27 19.40
C ALA A 12 -2.81 -0.11 20.20
N PRO A 13 -3.09 0.45 21.40
CA PRO A 13 -4.36 0.19 22.08
C PRO A 13 -5.59 0.65 21.29
N ILE A 14 -5.52 1.79 20.60
CA ILE A 14 -6.62 2.31 19.78
C ILE A 14 -6.87 1.38 18.58
N PHE A 15 -5.81 0.95 17.91
CA PHE A 15 -5.88 -0.02 16.82
C PHE A 15 -6.52 -1.34 17.28
N LEU A 16 -6.06 -1.89 18.41
CA LEU A 16 -6.62 -3.12 18.98
C LEU A 16 -8.09 -2.95 19.38
N LEU A 17 -8.48 -1.78 19.90
CA LEU A 17 -9.87 -1.46 20.18
C LEU A 17 -10.70 -1.48 18.89
N PHE A 18 -10.24 -0.84 17.81
CA PHE A 18 -10.95 -0.83 16.53
C PHE A 18 -11.06 -2.23 15.92
N VAL A 19 -10.00 -3.03 15.92
CA VAL A 19 -10.06 -4.43 15.49
C VAL A 19 -11.07 -5.22 16.34
N SER A 20 -11.06 -5.03 17.67
CA SER A 20 -11.98 -5.74 18.57
C SER A 20 -13.45 -5.35 18.33
N LEU A 21 -13.71 -4.06 18.12
CA LEU A 21 -15.05 -3.54 17.78
C LEU A 21 -15.50 -4.05 16.40
N GLU A 22 -14.61 -4.09 15.42
CA GLU A 22 -14.90 -4.62 14.10
C GLU A 22 -15.27 -6.11 14.18
N ILE A 23 -14.45 -6.94 14.83
CA ILE A 23 -14.74 -8.36 15.05
C ILE A 23 -16.11 -8.54 15.73
N PHE A 24 -16.40 -7.74 16.75
CA PHE A 24 -17.69 -7.77 17.44
C PHE A 24 -18.85 -7.45 16.49
N CYS A 25 -18.73 -6.40 15.67
CA CYS A 25 -19.75 -6.01 14.69
C CYS A 25 -19.95 -7.09 13.61
N PHE A 26 -18.87 -7.65 13.06
CA PHE A 26 -18.94 -8.75 12.08
C PHE A 26 -19.64 -9.99 12.67
N HIS A 27 -19.27 -10.38 13.90
CA HIS A 27 -19.93 -11.49 14.60
C HIS A 27 -21.42 -11.21 14.85
N ARG A 28 -21.75 -10.00 15.31
CA ARG A 28 -23.14 -9.58 15.59
C ARG A 28 -24.02 -9.56 14.35
N ASN A 29 -23.44 -9.23 13.20
CA ASN A 29 -24.13 -9.12 11.90
C ASN A 29 -24.01 -10.39 11.04
N ARG A 30 -23.34 -11.44 11.55
CA ARG A 30 -23.09 -12.72 10.84
C ARG A 30 -22.39 -12.53 9.48
N LEU A 31 -21.51 -11.53 9.40
CA LEU A 31 -20.68 -11.25 8.23
C LEU A 31 -19.37 -12.04 8.34
N THR A 32 -18.82 -12.44 7.19
CA THR A 32 -17.58 -13.23 7.10
C THR A 32 -16.46 -12.38 6.51
N SER A 33 -15.66 -11.74 7.37
CA SER A 33 -14.41 -11.06 6.95
C SER A 33 -13.23 -11.33 7.89
N TYR A 34 -13.32 -12.37 8.73
CA TYR A 34 -12.25 -12.73 9.67
C TYR A 34 -12.02 -14.25 9.70
N SER A 35 -11.03 -14.70 8.94
CA SER A 35 -10.44 -16.03 9.05
C SER A 35 -9.28 -15.99 10.05
N TRP A 36 -9.28 -16.92 11.01
CA TRP A 36 -8.19 -17.04 11.99
C TRP A 36 -6.83 -17.32 11.30
N ARG A 37 -6.85 -18.10 10.22
CA ARG A 37 -5.64 -18.44 9.47
C ARG A 37 -5.07 -17.22 8.74
N GLU A 38 -5.93 -16.44 8.09
CA GLU A 38 -5.52 -15.19 7.44
C GLU A 38 -5.04 -14.14 8.45
N SER A 39 -5.74 -14.03 9.58
CA SER A 39 -5.39 -13.11 10.66
C SER A 39 -4.00 -13.40 11.22
N LEU A 40 -3.70 -14.67 11.53
CA LEU A 40 -2.37 -15.08 11.98
C LEU A 40 -1.29 -14.84 10.93
N THR A 41 -1.62 -15.08 9.66
CA THR A 41 -0.70 -14.82 8.53
C THR A 41 -0.38 -13.34 8.42
N THR A 42 -1.39 -12.47 8.50
CA THR A 42 -1.23 -11.01 8.50
C THR A 42 -0.38 -10.53 9.67
N ILE A 43 -0.59 -11.06 10.88
CA ILE A 43 0.24 -10.75 12.05
C ILE A 43 1.69 -11.19 11.81
N GLY A 44 1.91 -12.41 11.30
CA GLY A 44 3.24 -12.92 10.99
C GLY A 44 3.98 -12.07 9.95
N ILE A 45 3.27 -11.66 8.88
CA ILE A 45 3.79 -10.75 7.86
C ILE A 45 4.15 -9.40 8.49
N GLY A 46 3.23 -8.79 9.25
CA GLY A 46 3.47 -7.49 9.88
C GLY A 46 4.63 -7.50 10.88
N LEU A 47 4.79 -8.57 11.67
CA LEU A 47 5.93 -8.75 12.56
C LEU A 47 7.24 -8.87 11.77
N GLY A 48 7.27 -9.66 10.71
CA GLY A 48 8.45 -9.77 9.84
C GLY A 48 8.80 -8.44 9.16
N HIS A 49 7.82 -7.61 8.80
CA HIS A 49 8.06 -6.26 8.28
C HIS A 49 8.75 -5.37 9.33
N LYS A 50 8.33 -5.42 10.60
CA LYS A 50 9.02 -4.68 11.67
C LYS A 50 10.46 -5.16 11.85
N VAL A 51 10.70 -6.47 11.82
CA VAL A 51 12.05 -7.04 11.91
C VAL A 51 12.92 -6.59 10.73
N SER A 52 12.40 -6.68 9.50
CA SER A 52 13.10 -6.19 8.29
C SER A 52 13.42 -4.70 8.38
N GLY A 53 12.46 -3.90 8.84
CA GLY A 53 12.64 -2.47 9.07
C GLY A 53 13.75 -2.15 10.06
N LEU A 54 13.93 -2.94 11.13
CA LEU A 54 15.04 -2.77 12.07
C LEU A 54 16.40 -3.00 11.42
N PHE A 55 16.53 -4.02 10.56
CA PHE A 55 17.77 -4.28 9.81
C PHE A 55 18.08 -3.16 8.81
N CYS A 56 17.04 -2.63 8.16
CA CYS A 56 17.17 -1.58 7.17
C CYS A 56 17.30 -0.16 7.76
N PHE A 57 16.90 0.03 9.02
CA PHE A 57 16.81 1.33 9.66
C PHE A 57 18.14 2.09 9.61
N SER A 58 19.25 1.44 9.95
CA SER A 58 20.57 2.08 9.94
C SER A 58 20.97 2.56 8.55
N PHE A 59 20.67 1.78 7.50
CA PHE A 59 20.95 2.16 6.13
C PHE A 59 20.13 3.38 5.70
N ILE A 60 18.82 3.36 5.95
CA ILE A 60 17.94 4.48 5.63
C ILE A 60 18.36 5.73 6.44
N ALA A 61 18.64 5.59 7.73
CA ALA A 61 19.06 6.69 8.59
C ALA A 61 20.37 7.32 8.11
N LEU A 62 21.34 6.52 7.65
CA LEU A 62 22.59 7.03 7.06
C LEU A 62 22.33 7.80 5.76
N ALA A 63 21.51 7.26 4.86
CA ALA A 63 21.15 7.94 3.61
C ALA A 63 20.44 9.28 3.90
N MET A 64 19.47 9.28 4.81
CA MET A 64 18.75 10.49 5.22
C MET A 64 19.67 11.52 5.88
N SER A 65 20.61 11.06 6.74
CA SER A 65 21.59 11.94 7.39
C SER A 65 22.51 12.59 6.36
N TRP A 66 23.02 11.81 5.40
CA TRP A 66 23.88 12.36 4.35
C TRP A 66 23.14 13.40 3.50
N ILE A 67 21.90 13.14 3.11
CA ILE A 67 21.09 14.10 2.34
C ILE A 67 20.77 15.34 3.18
N TRP A 68 20.49 15.16 4.47
CA TRP A 68 20.25 16.25 5.40
C TRP A 68 21.45 17.19 5.51
N ASP A 69 22.67 16.67 5.53
CA ASP A 69 23.88 17.49 5.54
C ASP A 69 24.07 18.31 4.26
N HIS A 70 23.42 17.89 3.15
CA HIS A 70 23.44 18.56 1.85
C HIS A 70 22.10 19.22 1.49
N ARG A 71 21.25 19.49 2.49
CA ARG A 71 19.95 20.12 2.27
C ARG A 71 20.05 21.54 1.70
N LEU A 72 19.04 21.94 0.94
CA LEU A 72 18.96 23.25 0.29
C LEU A 72 18.53 24.36 1.25
N PHE A 73 17.65 24.05 2.19
CA PHE A 73 17.08 25.02 3.13
C PHE A 73 17.07 24.46 4.56
N ASP A 74 16.94 25.36 5.54
CA ASP A 74 16.63 25.03 6.93
C ASP A 74 15.17 25.39 7.19
N ILE A 75 14.25 24.45 6.99
CA ILE A 75 12.81 24.71 7.14
C ILE A 75 12.40 24.56 8.61
N PRO A 76 12.04 25.64 9.33
CA PRO A 76 11.70 25.55 10.74
C PRO A 76 10.25 25.07 10.90
N LEU A 77 10.02 24.02 11.69
CA LEU A 77 8.66 23.55 12.02
C LEU A 77 8.07 24.29 13.24
N ASN A 78 8.30 25.59 13.33
CA ASN A 78 7.92 26.44 14.47
C ASN A 78 6.55 27.14 14.31
N HIS A 79 5.90 26.97 13.16
CA HIS A 79 4.59 27.57 12.87
C HIS A 79 3.71 26.58 12.09
N ILE A 80 2.39 26.69 12.28
CA ILE A 80 1.41 25.77 11.68
C ILE A 80 1.49 25.71 10.15
N GLY A 81 1.86 26.81 9.49
CA GLY A 81 2.03 26.86 8.04
C GLY A 81 3.11 25.90 7.52
N TRP A 82 4.24 25.77 8.23
CA TRP A 82 5.30 24.83 7.87
C TRP A 82 4.90 23.38 8.11
N ILE A 83 4.14 23.13 9.18
CA ILE A 83 3.58 21.80 9.48
C ILE A 83 2.55 21.41 8.40
N ALA A 84 1.68 22.34 8.01
CA ALA A 84 0.71 22.13 6.94
C ALA A 84 1.40 21.88 5.58
N LEU A 85 2.46 22.63 5.27
CA LEU A 85 3.26 22.38 4.07
C LEU A 85 3.90 20.99 4.09
N LEU A 86 4.48 20.58 5.22
CA LEU A 86 5.03 19.24 5.38
C LEU A 86 3.96 18.16 5.20
N PHE A 87 2.77 18.36 5.77
CA PHE A 87 1.63 17.45 5.61
C PHE A 87 1.27 17.29 4.12
N ILE A 88 1.03 18.38 3.41
CA ILE A 88 0.70 18.33 1.97
C ILE A 88 1.84 17.71 1.13
N ALA A 89 3.10 18.00 1.47
CA ALA A 89 4.25 17.44 0.78
C ALA A 89 4.40 15.92 1.01
N VAL A 90 4.12 15.44 2.23
CA VAL A 90 4.08 14.00 2.53
C VAL A 90 2.92 13.33 1.81
N GLU A 91 1.74 13.94 1.78
CA GLU A 91 0.60 13.41 1.01
C GLU A 91 0.92 13.30 -0.50
N PHE A 92 1.59 14.29 -1.07
CA PHE A 92 2.02 14.28 -2.47
C PHE A 92 3.02 13.14 -2.76
N ASN A 93 4.04 13.01 -1.91
CA ASN A 93 5.02 11.93 -2.08
C ASN A 93 4.42 10.55 -1.83
N TYR A 94 3.50 10.44 -0.87
CA TYR A 94 2.76 9.21 -0.62
C TYR A 94 1.95 8.81 -1.85
N TYR A 95 1.21 9.75 -2.47
CA TYR A 95 0.46 9.49 -3.70
C TYR A 95 1.35 8.89 -4.80
N TRP A 96 2.52 9.48 -5.05
CA TRP A 96 3.43 8.97 -6.08
C TRP A 96 4.09 7.64 -5.71
N TYR A 97 4.52 7.49 -4.45
CA TYR A 97 4.98 6.21 -3.93
C TYR A 97 3.93 5.12 -4.17
N HIS A 98 2.68 5.41 -3.82
CA HIS A 98 1.61 4.43 -3.88
C HIS A 98 1.24 4.11 -5.32
N ARG A 99 1.11 5.12 -6.19
CA ARG A 99 0.89 4.94 -7.62
C ARG A 99 2.01 4.11 -8.26
N PHE A 100 3.28 4.44 -8.01
CA PHE A 100 4.39 3.64 -8.54
C PHE A 100 4.43 2.22 -7.99
N SER A 101 3.98 2.03 -6.75
CA SER A 101 3.81 0.70 -6.16
C SER A 101 2.78 -0.16 -6.90
N HIS A 102 1.84 0.45 -7.61
CA HIS A 102 0.86 -0.25 -8.45
C HIS A 102 1.25 -0.31 -9.93
N THR A 103 2.01 0.67 -10.44
CA THR A 103 2.31 0.76 -11.88
C THR A 103 3.71 0.30 -12.28
N ILE A 104 4.60 0.01 -11.32
CA ILE A 104 5.97 -0.46 -11.56
C ILE A 104 6.14 -1.83 -10.92
N ARG A 105 6.42 -2.87 -11.72
CA ARG A 105 6.48 -4.26 -11.25
C ARG A 105 7.46 -4.49 -10.10
N TRP A 106 8.62 -3.85 -10.12
CA TRP A 106 9.60 -3.89 -9.01
C TRP A 106 8.98 -3.46 -7.68
N MET A 107 8.21 -2.37 -7.67
CA MET A 107 7.59 -1.87 -6.45
C MET A 107 6.35 -2.68 -6.08
N TRP A 108 5.59 -3.14 -7.08
CA TRP A 108 4.48 -4.07 -6.91
C TRP A 108 4.92 -5.38 -6.27
N ALA A 109 6.12 -5.88 -6.54
CA ALA A 109 6.62 -7.12 -5.95
C ALA A 109 6.67 -7.09 -4.40
N SER A 110 6.77 -5.90 -3.81
CA SER A 110 6.53 -5.71 -2.37
C SER A 110 5.07 -5.37 -2.08
N HIS A 111 4.48 -4.46 -2.85
CA HIS A 111 3.17 -3.90 -2.52
C HIS A 111 2.00 -4.90 -2.67
N CYS A 112 2.10 -5.87 -3.57
CA CYS A 112 1.09 -6.92 -3.77
C CYS A 112 0.80 -7.72 -2.49
N VAL A 113 1.76 -7.80 -1.55
CA VAL A 113 1.56 -8.42 -0.23
C VAL A 113 0.41 -7.74 0.51
N HIS A 114 0.29 -6.41 0.41
CA HIS A 114 -0.78 -5.64 1.04
C HIS A 114 -2.15 -5.92 0.42
N HIS A 115 -2.19 -6.13 -0.90
CA HIS A 115 -3.42 -6.43 -1.65
C HIS A 115 -3.76 -7.94 -1.70
N SER A 116 -2.90 -8.80 -1.16
CA SER A 116 -3.11 -10.25 -1.14
C SER A 116 -4.30 -10.77 -0.30
N PRO A 117 -4.77 -10.10 0.78
CA PRO A 117 -5.93 -10.56 1.52
C PRO A 117 -7.20 -10.57 0.65
N ILE A 118 -7.93 -11.68 0.70
CA ILE A 118 -9.28 -11.81 0.12
C ILE A 118 -10.38 -11.31 1.06
N GLU A 119 -10.06 -11.11 2.34
CA GLU A 119 -10.93 -10.51 3.35
C GLU A 119 -10.45 -9.08 3.62
N PHE A 120 -11.34 -8.10 3.56
CA PHE A 120 -11.01 -6.69 3.78
C PHE A 120 -11.45 -6.23 5.17
N ASN A 121 -10.48 -6.09 6.07
CA ASN A 121 -10.70 -5.76 7.47
C ASN A 121 -9.55 -4.92 8.03
N ILE A 122 -9.72 -4.34 9.22
CA ILE A 122 -8.77 -3.39 9.80
C ILE A 122 -7.40 -4.07 10.01
N LEU A 123 -7.39 -5.36 10.31
CA LEU A 123 -6.15 -6.11 10.49
C LEU A 123 -5.33 -6.18 9.19
N ALA A 124 -5.96 -6.18 8.01
CA ALA A 124 -5.28 -6.16 6.71
C ALA A 124 -4.37 -4.93 6.52
N SER A 125 -4.66 -3.80 7.19
CA SER A 125 -3.77 -2.63 7.22
C SER A 125 -2.36 -2.94 7.74
N PHE A 126 -2.22 -4.00 8.56
CA PHE A 126 -0.95 -4.43 9.15
C PHE A 126 -0.18 -5.41 8.25
N ARG A 127 -0.76 -5.87 7.13
CA ARG A 127 -0.09 -6.77 6.18
C ARG A 127 0.87 -5.98 5.28
N LEU A 128 2.01 -5.60 5.84
CA LEU A 128 3.08 -4.87 5.14
C LEU A 128 4.22 -5.82 4.74
N SER A 129 4.79 -5.62 3.56
CA SER A 129 5.81 -6.54 3.01
C SER A 129 7.14 -6.48 3.74
N TRP A 130 7.88 -7.60 3.76
CA TRP A 130 9.23 -7.64 4.33
C TRP A 130 10.27 -6.94 3.45
N THR A 131 9.92 -6.71 2.18
CA THR A 131 10.84 -6.21 1.16
C THR A 131 10.62 -4.74 0.81
N SER A 132 9.82 -3.99 1.56
CA SER A 132 9.49 -2.58 1.25
C SER A 132 10.72 -1.67 1.08
N THR A 133 11.78 -1.86 1.89
CA THR A 133 13.03 -1.11 1.69
C THR A 133 13.74 -1.50 0.39
N ILE A 134 13.66 -2.76 -0.04
CA ILE A 134 14.24 -3.24 -1.31
C ILE A 134 13.48 -2.65 -2.49
N SER A 135 12.15 -2.51 -2.39
CA SER A 135 11.35 -1.82 -3.41
C SER A 135 11.60 -0.31 -3.46
N GLY A 136 12.32 0.26 -2.48
CA GLY A 136 12.75 1.66 -2.50
C GLY A 136 11.67 2.65 -2.05
N ASP A 137 10.72 2.21 -1.21
CA ASP A 137 9.65 3.05 -0.65
C ASP A 137 10.14 4.40 -0.09
N PHE A 138 11.25 4.39 0.65
CA PHE A 138 11.84 5.56 1.29
C PHE A 138 12.41 6.59 0.29
N LEU A 139 12.74 6.17 -0.95
CA LEU A 139 13.35 7.04 -1.96
C LEU A 139 12.45 8.22 -2.31
N LEU A 140 11.14 8.01 -2.30
CA LEU A 140 10.14 9.03 -2.63
C LEU A 140 10.04 10.14 -1.56
N PHE A 141 10.60 9.92 -0.37
CA PHE A 141 10.62 10.89 0.71
C PHE A 141 11.95 11.64 0.84
N LEU A 142 13.01 11.17 0.15
CA LEU A 142 14.32 11.83 0.11
C LEU A 142 14.27 13.28 -0.39
N PRO A 143 13.45 13.64 -1.40
CA PRO A 143 13.34 15.03 -1.84
C PRO A 143 12.93 15.99 -0.71
N LEU A 144 12.13 15.56 0.26
CA LEU A 144 11.73 16.44 1.38
C LEU A 144 12.90 16.70 2.33
N VAL A 145 13.74 15.69 2.57
CA VAL A 145 14.97 15.86 3.36
C VAL A 145 15.91 16.81 2.65
N TRP A 146 16.10 16.60 1.34
CA TRP A 146 16.95 17.45 0.53
C TRP A 146 16.44 18.90 0.45
N LEU A 147 15.13 19.11 0.41
CA LEU A 147 14.52 20.44 0.50
C LEU A 147 14.69 21.09 1.88
N GLY A 148 14.99 20.35 2.94
CA GLY A 148 15.25 20.94 4.26
C GLY A 148 14.23 20.63 5.35
N PHE A 149 13.31 19.68 5.13
CA PHE A 149 12.49 19.15 6.22
C PHE A 149 13.28 18.12 7.02
N GLN A 150 13.24 18.23 8.36
CA GLN A 150 13.96 17.32 9.24
C GLN A 150 13.51 15.86 9.01
N PRO A 151 14.43 14.89 8.83
CA PRO A 151 14.08 13.48 8.62
C PRO A 151 13.12 12.92 9.66
N ALA A 152 13.32 13.27 10.93
CA ALA A 152 12.45 12.83 12.02
C ALA A 152 11.01 13.34 11.85
N ALA A 153 10.83 14.57 11.37
CA ALA A 153 9.51 15.15 11.16
C ALA A 153 8.79 14.52 9.97
N ILE A 154 9.51 14.26 8.87
CA ILE A 154 8.98 13.51 7.72
C ILE A 154 8.53 12.11 8.17
N GLY A 155 9.38 11.40 8.92
CA GLY A 155 9.06 10.08 9.46
C GLY A 155 7.85 10.10 10.39
N SER A 156 7.74 11.10 11.27
CA SER A 156 6.55 11.28 12.12
C SER A 156 5.29 11.57 11.31
N MET A 157 5.35 12.46 10.32
CA MET A 157 4.21 12.80 9.46
C MET A 157 3.74 11.59 8.64
N LEU A 158 4.68 10.84 8.05
CA LEU A 158 4.37 9.59 7.36
C LEU A 158 3.73 8.56 8.31
N ALA A 159 4.21 8.47 9.56
CA ALA A 159 3.62 7.57 10.54
C ALA A 159 2.18 7.97 10.92
N PHE A 160 1.86 9.27 11.01
CA PHE A 160 0.48 9.74 11.17
C PHE A 160 -0.39 9.44 9.94
N ASN A 161 0.14 9.61 8.73
CA ASN A 161 -0.52 9.23 7.49
C ASN A 161 -0.86 7.72 7.48
N LEU A 162 0.10 6.85 7.80
CA LEU A 162 -0.14 5.39 7.87
C LEU A 162 -1.12 5.00 8.99
N LEU A 163 -1.07 5.72 10.12
CA LEU A 163 -2.03 5.52 11.21
C LEU A 163 -3.45 5.90 10.78
N TYR A 164 -3.61 7.02 10.07
CA TYR A 164 -4.89 7.38 9.47
C TYR A 164 -5.37 6.27 8.51
N GLN A 165 -4.48 5.72 7.69
CA GLN A 165 -4.88 4.69 6.74
C GLN A 165 -5.32 3.37 7.40
N SER A 166 -5.02 3.15 8.68
CA SER A 166 -5.39 1.89 9.34
C SER A 166 -6.90 1.72 9.54
N TRP A 167 -7.65 2.81 9.78
CA TRP A 167 -9.10 2.71 10.06
C TRP A 167 -9.95 2.62 8.79
N VAL A 168 -9.40 2.99 7.62
CA VAL A 168 -10.14 2.95 6.36
C VAL A 168 -10.23 1.54 5.77
N HIS A 169 -9.45 0.58 6.29
CA HIS A 169 -9.57 -0.83 5.94
C HIS A 169 -10.79 -1.48 6.60
N THR A 170 -12.00 -1.19 6.13
CA THR A 170 -13.21 -1.85 6.63
C THR A 170 -14.34 -1.85 5.61
N GLU A 171 -15.17 -2.88 5.66
CA GLU A 171 -16.43 -2.96 4.90
C GLU A 171 -17.63 -2.42 5.69
N LEU A 172 -17.48 -2.15 6.99
CA LEU A 172 -18.60 -1.78 7.86
C LEU A 172 -19.10 -0.35 7.64
N ILE A 173 -18.25 0.53 7.13
CA ILE A 173 -18.55 1.94 6.95
C ILE A 173 -18.98 2.18 5.50
N PRO A 174 -20.22 2.65 5.26
CA PRO A 174 -20.69 2.94 3.90
C PRO A 174 -20.00 4.18 3.33
N LYS A 175 -20.40 4.60 2.14
CA LYS A 175 -20.01 5.90 1.57
C LYS A 175 -20.28 7.03 2.56
N LEU A 176 -19.34 7.97 2.69
CA LEU A 176 -19.46 9.15 3.55
C LEU A 176 -19.88 10.40 2.78
N GLY A 177 -20.28 10.25 1.51
CA GLY A 177 -20.86 11.30 0.70
C GLY A 177 -19.81 12.35 0.35
N PRO A 178 -19.98 13.65 0.69
CA PRO A 178 -19.01 14.68 0.35
C PRO A 178 -17.60 14.44 0.90
N LEU A 179 -17.45 13.69 2.00
CA LEU A 179 -16.13 13.36 2.55
C LEU A 179 -15.33 12.45 1.62
N ASP A 180 -15.98 11.56 0.86
CA ASP A 180 -15.32 10.68 -0.12
C ASP A 180 -14.62 11.49 -1.23
N GLN A 181 -15.00 12.76 -1.41
CA GLN A 181 -14.43 13.65 -2.41
C GLN A 181 -13.15 14.37 -1.93
N ILE A 182 -12.85 14.33 -0.63
CA ILE A 182 -11.77 15.11 -0.01
C ILE A 182 -10.78 14.18 0.70
N LEU A 183 -11.30 13.24 1.48
CA LEU A 183 -10.53 12.33 2.32
C LEU A 183 -10.50 10.93 1.72
N ASN A 184 -9.42 10.19 1.94
CA ASN A 184 -9.46 8.75 1.76
C ASN A 184 -10.39 8.17 2.84
N THR A 185 -11.53 7.64 2.43
CA THR A 185 -12.56 7.05 3.29
C THR A 185 -12.58 5.54 3.09
N PRO A 186 -13.28 4.78 3.94
CA PRO A 186 -13.41 3.34 3.74
C PRO A 186 -13.93 2.95 2.36
N SER A 187 -14.86 3.71 1.77
CA SER A 187 -15.36 3.46 0.41
C SER A 187 -14.28 3.68 -0.66
N ASN A 188 -13.53 4.77 -0.57
CA ASN A 188 -12.42 5.03 -1.49
C ASN A 188 -11.33 3.96 -1.38
N HIS A 189 -11.03 3.53 -0.15
CA HIS A 189 -9.99 2.53 0.11
C HIS A 189 -10.41 1.12 -0.29
N ARG A 190 -11.72 0.78 -0.19
CA ARG A 190 -12.25 -0.46 -0.77
C ARG A 190 -12.05 -0.52 -2.28
N VAL A 191 -12.38 0.57 -3.00
CA VAL A 191 -12.13 0.68 -4.44
C VAL A 191 -10.65 0.48 -4.74
N HIS A 192 -9.77 1.12 -3.96
CA HIS A 192 -8.33 0.95 -4.12
C HIS A 192 -7.87 -0.51 -3.97
N HIS A 193 -8.43 -1.23 -2.99
CA HIS A 193 -8.09 -2.63 -2.74
C HIS A 193 -8.77 -3.64 -3.66
N ALA A 194 -9.72 -3.19 -4.47
CA ALA A 194 -10.51 -4.07 -5.30
C ALA A 194 -9.73 -4.56 -6.53
N SER A 195 -9.95 -5.82 -6.90
CA SER A 195 -9.40 -6.45 -8.10
C SER A 195 -10.36 -6.45 -9.28
N ASN A 196 -11.54 -5.84 -9.13
CA ASN A 196 -12.46 -5.62 -10.25
C ASN A 196 -11.77 -4.75 -11.31
N GLU A 197 -11.95 -5.08 -12.59
CA GLU A 197 -11.34 -4.34 -13.72
C GLU A 197 -11.62 -2.84 -13.66
N ILE A 198 -12.83 -2.44 -13.26
CA ILE A 198 -13.25 -1.02 -13.18
C ILE A 198 -12.55 -0.23 -12.06
N TYR A 199 -11.97 -0.91 -11.09
CA TYR A 199 -11.35 -0.32 -9.90
C TYR A 199 -9.82 -0.44 -9.90
N LEU A 200 -9.24 -1.15 -10.87
CA LEU A 200 -7.79 -1.24 -11.01
C LEU A 200 -7.18 0.16 -11.19
N ASP A 201 -6.05 0.36 -10.54
CA ASP A 201 -5.25 1.58 -10.63
C ASP A 201 -5.98 2.87 -10.23
N LYS A 202 -6.79 2.78 -9.16
CA LYS A 202 -7.54 3.90 -8.58
C LYS A 202 -7.15 4.22 -7.14
N ASN A 203 -7.42 5.46 -6.75
CA ASN A 203 -7.44 5.94 -5.36
C ASN A 203 -6.14 5.68 -4.57
N TYR A 204 -5.03 6.28 -4.98
CA TYR A 204 -3.72 6.11 -4.35
C TYR A 204 -3.48 7.02 -3.13
N GLY A 205 -4.35 7.98 -2.85
CA GLY A 205 -4.22 8.95 -1.75
C GLY A 205 -4.17 8.30 -0.37
N GLY A 206 -3.29 8.82 0.49
CA GLY A 206 -3.16 8.33 1.87
C GLY A 206 -4.25 8.88 2.78
N VAL A 207 -4.24 10.19 3.02
CA VAL A 207 -5.29 10.91 3.76
C VAL A 207 -6.17 11.71 2.82
N LEU A 208 -5.60 12.33 1.79
CA LEU A 208 -6.29 13.23 0.86
C LEU A 208 -6.52 12.59 -0.52
N MET A 209 -7.70 12.82 -1.11
CA MET A 209 -8.02 12.43 -2.49
C MET A 209 -7.66 13.51 -3.53
N ILE A 210 -7.09 14.62 -3.11
CA ILE A 210 -6.81 15.76 -4.00
C ILE A 210 -5.85 15.38 -5.14
N PHE A 211 -4.85 14.55 -4.87
CA PHE A 211 -3.88 14.11 -5.87
C PHE A 211 -4.48 13.10 -6.84
N ASP A 212 -5.36 12.20 -6.36
CA ASP A 212 -6.12 11.33 -7.25
C ASP A 212 -6.97 12.11 -8.25
N LYS A 213 -7.59 13.20 -7.80
CA LYS A 213 -8.37 14.08 -8.67
C LYS A 213 -7.49 14.85 -9.64
N LEU A 214 -6.37 15.39 -9.16
CA LEU A 214 -5.43 16.15 -9.98
C LEU A 214 -4.82 15.30 -11.10
N PHE A 215 -4.55 14.02 -10.81
CA PHE A 215 -3.86 13.11 -11.72
C PHE A 215 -4.77 12.04 -12.36
N GLY A 216 -6.08 12.16 -12.21
CA GLY A 216 -7.09 11.37 -12.94
C GLY A 216 -7.24 9.92 -12.47
N THR A 217 -6.90 9.61 -11.21
CA THR A 217 -6.98 8.27 -10.62
C THR A 217 -8.11 8.11 -9.60
N TYR A 218 -8.88 9.18 -9.36
CA TYR A 218 -10.04 9.13 -8.47
C TYR A 218 -11.19 8.30 -9.06
N ALA A 219 -11.73 7.36 -8.27
CA ALA A 219 -12.92 6.60 -8.59
C ALA A 219 -13.81 6.40 -7.36
N THR A 220 -15.12 6.34 -7.58
CA THR A 220 -16.11 6.05 -6.55
C THR A 220 -16.50 4.58 -6.57
N GLU A 221 -16.88 4.05 -5.41
CA GLU A 221 -17.48 2.72 -5.33
C GLU A 221 -18.84 2.74 -6.05
N GLU A 222 -19.11 1.79 -6.94
CA GLU A 222 -20.35 1.68 -7.69
C GLU A 222 -21.31 0.67 -7.03
N GLU A 223 -22.58 1.04 -6.86
CA GLU A 223 -23.57 0.18 -6.20
C GLU A 223 -23.80 -1.15 -6.96
N ASN A 224 -23.69 -1.12 -8.28
CA ASN A 224 -23.90 -2.28 -9.15
C ASN A 224 -22.63 -3.12 -9.36
N SER A 225 -21.49 -2.75 -8.76
CA SER A 225 -20.24 -3.50 -8.85
C SER A 225 -19.54 -3.56 -7.50
N PRO A 226 -19.99 -4.46 -6.59
CA PRO A 226 -19.34 -4.66 -5.30
C PRO A 226 -17.84 -4.99 -5.44
N CYS A 227 -17.04 -4.52 -4.50
CA CYS A 227 -15.61 -4.76 -4.49
C CYS A 227 -15.28 -6.25 -4.27
N CYS A 228 -14.41 -6.80 -5.10
CA CYS A 228 -13.78 -8.11 -4.92
C CYS A 228 -12.33 -7.89 -4.49
N TYR A 229 -11.86 -8.55 -3.43
CA TYR A 229 -10.51 -8.36 -2.90
C TYR A 229 -9.57 -9.51 -3.25
N GLY A 230 -8.29 -9.31 -2.93
CA GLY A 230 -7.20 -10.20 -3.34
C GLY A 230 -6.52 -9.71 -4.61
N LEU A 231 -5.54 -10.48 -5.08
CA LEU A 231 -4.83 -10.18 -6.32
C LEU A 231 -5.61 -10.67 -7.55
N VAL A 232 -5.48 -9.96 -8.67
CA VAL A 232 -6.03 -10.38 -9.98
C VAL A 232 -5.55 -11.78 -10.37
N THR A 233 -4.29 -12.11 -10.05
CA THR A 233 -3.78 -13.49 -10.07
C THR A 233 -3.73 -13.99 -8.62
N PRO A 234 -4.66 -14.87 -8.20
CA PRO A 234 -4.79 -15.25 -6.80
C PRO A 234 -3.54 -15.92 -6.23
N VAL A 235 -3.27 -15.65 -4.95
CA VAL A 235 -2.25 -16.35 -4.16
C VAL A 235 -2.96 -17.17 -3.09
N GLU A 236 -3.22 -18.43 -3.39
CA GLU A 236 -3.89 -19.37 -2.48
C GLU A 236 -2.90 -19.92 -1.43
N SER A 237 -2.41 -19.05 -0.55
CA SER A 237 -1.47 -19.44 0.49
C SER A 237 -1.64 -18.63 1.76
N VAL A 238 -1.46 -19.31 2.90
CA VAL A 238 -1.34 -18.72 4.25
C VAL A 238 0.11 -18.74 4.74
N ASN A 239 1.07 -19.10 3.88
CA ASN A 239 2.48 -19.13 4.26
C ASN A 239 3.08 -17.71 4.13
N PRO A 240 3.50 -17.06 5.23
CA PRO A 240 3.97 -15.68 5.18
C PRO A 240 5.25 -15.51 4.33
N ILE A 241 6.11 -16.53 4.28
CA ILE A 241 7.32 -16.50 3.44
C ILE A 241 6.93 -16.53 1.97
N TRP A 242 6.01 -17.42 1.58
CA TRP A 242 5.56 -17.50 0.20
C TRP A 242 4.89 -16.19 -0.22
N ILE A 243 3.96 -15.67 0.59
CA ILE A 243 3.28 -14.40 0.31
C ILE A 243 4.31 -13.26 0.15
N ALA A 244 5.32 -13.17 1.02
CA ALA A 244 6.32 -12.11 0.96
C ALA A 244 7.20 -12.14 -0.31
N PHE A 245 7.39 -13.31 -0.94
CA PHE A 245 8.37 -13.50 -2.02
C PHE A 245 7.80 -14.00 -3.35
N HIS A 246 6.52 -14.39 -3.44
CA HIS A 246 5.96 -14.99 -4.66
C HIS A 246 6.14 -14.11 -5.92
N GLU A 247 5.86 -12.80 -5.84
CA GLU A 247 6.00 -11.90 -7.01
C GLU A 247 7.48 -11.64 -7.34
N TRP A 248 8.37 -11.62 -6.35
CA TRP A 248 9.81 -11.58 -6.59
C TRP A 248 10.31 -12.82 -7.33
N ILE A 249 9.80 -14.00 -6.96
CA ILE A 249 10.12 -15.27 -7.64
C ILE A 249 9.54 -15.28 -9.06
N ALA A 250 8.31 -14.79 -9.26
CA ALA A 250 7.69 -14.68 -10.57
C ALA A 250 8.48 -13.73 -11.49
N MET A 251 8.81 -12.54 -11.00
CA MET A 251 9.59 -11.55 -11.73
C MET A 251 10.98 -12.08 -12.09
N THR A 252 11.70 -12.70 -11.15
CA THR A 252 13.02 -13.30 -11.44
C THR A 252 12.92 -14.44 -12.45
N THR A 253 11.88 -15.27 -12.38
CA THR A 253 11.62 -16.31 -13.39
C THR A 253 11.41 -15.71 -14.78
N ASP A 254 10.64 -14.63 -14.89
CA ASP A 254 10.45 -13.93 -16.16
C ASP A 254 11.75 -13.32 -16.69
N LEU A 255 12.60 -12.77 -15.82
CA LEU A 255 13.92 -12.25 -16.20
C LEU A 255 14.83 -13.33 -16.77
N THR A 256 14.86 -14.52 -16.17
CA THR A 256 15.65 -15.65 -16.72
C THR A 256 15.17 -16.12 -18.09
N ARG A 257 13.93 -15.78 -18.46
CA ARG A 257 13.30 -16.12 -19.74
C ARG A 257 13.33 -14.95 -20.74
N SER A 258 13.86 -13.80 -20.35
CA SER A 258 13.97 -12.64 -21.22
C SER A 258 14.93 -12.90 -22.38
N ARG A 259 14.56 -12.45 -23.57
CA ARG A 259 15.34 -12.68 -24.80
C ARG A 259 16.35 -11.58 -25.07
N ASN A 260 16.13 -10.40 -24.49
CA ASN A 260 16.93 -9.21 -24.70
C ASN A 260 16.80 -8.24 -23.51
N LEU A 261 17.64 -7.22 -23.49
CA LEU A 261 17.67 -6.22 -22.41
C LEU A 261 16.36 -5.45 -22.27
N LEU A 262 15.66 -5.17 -23.37
CA LEU A 262 14.39 -4.44 -23.33
C LEU A 262 13.30 -5.25 -22.63
N GLU A 263 13.18 -6.55 -22.93
CA GLU A 263 12.29 -7.45 -22.21
C GLU A 263 12.65 -7.53 -20.72
N ALA A 264 13.94 -7.61 -20.38
CA ALA A 264 14.38 -7.63 -18.99
C ALA A 264 13.99 -6.33 -18.24
N VAL A 265 14.20 -5.17 -18.87
CA VAL A 265 13.79 -3.87 -18.32
C VAL A 265 12.27 -3.80 -18.14
N ASN A 266 11.48 -4.27 -19.10
CA ASN A 266 10.02 -4.28 -18.99
C ASN A 266 9.53 -5.24 -17.90
N TYR A 267 10.18 -6.39 -17.70
CA TYR A 267 9.86 -7.28 -16.60
C TYR A 267 10.19 -6.69 -15.22
N LEU A 268 11.18 -5.79 -15.11
CA LEU A 268 11.50 -5.11 -13.86
C LEU A 268 10.62 -3.87 -13.62
N PHE A 269 10.50 -3.01 -14.63
CA PHE A 269 10.01 -1.64 -14.47
C PHE A 269 8.76 -1.33 -15.28
N GLY A 270 8.27 -2.27 -16.08
CA GLY A 270 6.98 -2.15 -16.74
C GLY A 270 5.81 -2.31 -15.76
N HIS A 271 4.60 -2.19 -16.30
CA HIS A 271 3.37 -2.40 -15.54
C HIS A 271 3.30 -3.84 -14.99
N PRO A 272 2.78 -4.06 -13.77
CA PRO A 272 2.45 -5.41 -13.32
C PRO A 272 1.57 -6.13 -14.34
N GLY A 273 1.92 -7.37 -14.66
CA GLY A 273 1.24 -8.15 -15.69
C GLY A 273 1.70 -7.90 -17.13
N TRP A 274 2.69 -7.02 -17.37
CA TRP A 274 3.28 -6.84 -18.70
C TRP A 274 3.80 -8.17 -19.27
N ARG A 275 3.53 -8.40 -20.56
CA ARG A 275 4.00 -9.56 -21.32
C ARG A 275 4.44 -9.12 -22.71
N PRO A 276 5.44 -9.78 -23.31
CA PRO A 276 5.78 -9.55 -24.72
C PRO A 276 4.60 -9.94 -25.62
N GLU A 277 4.38 -9.21 -26.71
CA GLU A 277 3.20 -9.32 -27.59
C GLU A 277 2.88 -10.76 -28.01
N ASN A 278 3.91 -11.56 -28.31
CA ASN A 278 3.76 -12.96 -28.73
C ASN A 278 3.26 -13.93 -27.63
N LYS A 279 3.10 -13.46 -26.37
CA LYS A 279 2.55 -14.22 -25.23
C LYS A 279 1.23 -13.66 -24.70
N GLY A 280 0.78 -12.51 -25.21
CA GLY A 280 -0.48 -11.87 -24.79
C GLY A 280 -1.72 -12.57 -25.36
N GLU A 281 -1.60 -13.15 -26.55
CA GLU A 281 -2.71 -13.83 -27.24
C GLU A 281 -3.15 -15.13 -26.53
N GLU A 282 -2.20 -15.90 -25.98
CA GLU A 282 -2.48 -17.20 -25.34
C GLU A 282 -3.31 -17.09 -24.05
N ILE A 283 -3.16 -16.00 -23.28
CA ILE A 283 -3.92 -15.82 -22.02
C ILE A 283 -5.17 -14.97 -22.20
N SER A 284 -5.26 -14.08 -23.19
CA SER A 284 -6.55 -13.40 -23.46
C SER A 284 -7.67 -14.42 -23.77
N ALA A 285 -7.31 -15.57 -24.34
CA ALA A 285 -8.21 -16.71 -24.49
C ALA A 285 -8.53 -17.38 -23.14
N GLN A 286 -7.52 -17.61 -22.29
CA GLN A 286 -7.65 -18.32 -21.01
C GLN A 286 -8.36 -17.50 -19.90
N ALA A 287 -8.15 -16.18 -19.88
CA ALA A 287 -8.84 -15.27 -18.96
C ALA A 287 -10.32 -15.11 -19.33
N LYS A 288 -10.66 -15.02 -20.62
CA LYS A 288 -12.06 -15.02 -21.09
C LYS A 288 -12.80 -16.30 -20.70
N ASP A 289 -12.14 -17.45 -20.76
CA ASP A 289 -12.74 -18.73 -20.34
C ASP A 289 -12.95 -18.81 -18.82
N THR A 290 -12.09 -18.17 -18.02
CA THR A 290 -12.24 -18.17 -16.56
C THR A 290 -13.44 -17.34 -16.10
N TYR A 291 -13.79 -16.26 -16.80
CA TYR A 291 -15.01 -15.48 -16.54
C TYR A 291 -16.29 -16.12 -17.09
N ALA A 292 -16.20 -17.10 -17.99
CA ALA A 292 -17.35 -17.78 -18.58
C ALA A 292 -17.89 -18.96 -17.74
N VAL A 293 -17.12 -19.44 -16.75
CA VAL A 293 -17.50 -20.62 -15.93
C VAL A 293 -18.14 -20.24 -14.58
N THR A 294 -18.22 -18.95 -14.26
CA THR A 294 -18.90 -18.45 -13.04
C THR A 294 -20.17 -17.64 -13.32
N GLY A 295 -20.76 -17.79 -14.51
CA GLY A 295 -22.07 -17.24 -14.89
C GLY A 295 -23.21 -18.23 -14.67
#